data_AF-A0A225DUM7-F1
#
_entry.id   AF-A0A225DUM7-F1
#
_cell.length_a   1.000
_cell.length_b   1.000
_cell.length_c   1.000
_cell.angle_alpha   90.00
_cell.angle_beta   90.00
_cell.angle_gamma   90.00
#
_symmetry.space_group_name_H-M   'P 1'
#
loop_
_entity.id
_entity.type
_entity.pdbx_description
1 polymer ?
#
loop_
_entity_poly.entity_id
_entity_poly.type
_entity_poly.pdbx_seq_one_letter_code
_entity_poly.pdbx_strand_id
1 'polypeptide(L)'
;MVAQFVALRHEVNLQTRAARTAVEQTCEALKLLNQPAKPAADPDEPVRPFVKALIDIADALTIAGRQVERTRTALEPLLEDLTGSSLPEPPDLPPADEPAAPEATDRPGFFARMFGAAPAPGRPPAGNDGAWVQWAEDVEAADAERAQRAEAADEKLRPLLAGLGDGYAMSLRRVDRVLPQFDIEPIDCVGQVFDPELMEVLEVLTDPDQPSGTVAEEVRRGYRWRGKLFRFAQVKVVR
;
A
#
# COMPACT_ATOMS: atom_id res chain seq x y z
N MET A 1 -31.16 49.60 53.58
CA MET A 1 -32.00 50.26 52.56
C MET A 1 -31.19 50.77 51.36
N VAL A 2 -30.15 51.60 51.52
CA VAL A 2 -29.39 52.16 50.36
C VAL A 2 -28.74 51.10 49.44
N ALA A 3 -28.21 50.01 49.99
CA ALA A 3 -27.59 48.94 49.20
C ALA A 3 -28.59 48.20 48.27
N GLN A 4 -29.85 48.06 48.67
CA GLN A 4 -30.90 47.42 47.86
C GLN A 4 -31.29 48.26 46.64
N PHE A 5 -31.31 49.60 46.78
CA PHE A 5 -31.59 50.51 45.65
C PHE A 5 -30.45 50.57 44.63
N VAL A 6 -29.18 50.46 45.08
CA VAL A 6 -28.03 50.39 44.18
C VAL A 6 -28.02 49.08 43.40
N ALA A 7 -28.30 47.96 44.08
CA ALA A 7 -28.45 46.66 43.43
C ALA A 7 -29.58 46.68 42.38
N LEU A 8 -30.76 47.21 42.73
CA LEU A 8 -31.91 47.30 41.82
C LEU A 8 -31.62 48.17 40.59
N ARG A 9 -30.94 49.31 40.75
CA ARG A 9 -30.52 50.16 39.61
C ARG A 9 -29.52 49.46 38.70
N HIS A 10 -28.56 48.73 39.27
CA HIS A 10 -27.58 47.98 38.47
C HIS A 10 -28.25 46.84 37.70
N GLU A 11 -29.20 46.15 38.33
CA GLU A 11 -29.99 45.08 37.72
C GLU A 11 -30.85 45.60 36.57
N VAL A 12 -31.59 46.70 36.77
CA VAL A 12 -32.40 47.32 35.70
C VAL A 12 -31.51 47.80 34.55
N ASN A 13 -30.34 48.39 34.84
CA ASN A 13 -29.39 48.78 33.80
C ASN A 13 -28.82 47.59 33.02
N LEU A 14 -28.55 46.46 33.71
CA LEU A 14 -28.10 45.22 33.07
C LEU A 14 -29.20 44.61 32.19
N GLN A 15 -30.43 44.55 32.69
CA GLN A 15 -31.59 44.09 31.92
C GLN A 15 -31.83 44.96 30.69
N THR A 16 -31.68 46.29 30.83
CA THR A 16 -31.83 47.22 29.70
C THR A 16 -30.73 47.05 28.66
N ARG A 17 -29.49 46.80 29.08
CA ARG A 17 -28.37 46.51 28.17
C ARG A 17 -28.58 45.18 27.45
N ALA A 18 -28.95 44.12 28.17
CA ALA A 18 -29.22 42.81 27.58
C ALA A 18 -30.36 42.86 26.56
N ALA A 19 -31.45 43.58 26.86
CA ALA A 19 -32.56 43.76 25.94
C ALA A 19 -32.14 44.50 24.66
N ARG A 20 -31.32 45.56 24.77
CA ARG A 20 -30.80 46.29 23.60
C ARG A 20 -29.92 45.39 22.73
N THR A 21 -29.01 44.64 23.33
CA THR A 21 -28.14 43.70 22.59
C THR A 21 -28.96 42.61 21.89
N ALA A 22 -30.02 42.10 22.52
CA ALA A 22 -30.91 41.12 21.89
C ALA A 22 -31.69 41.72 20.70
N VAL A 23 -32.15 42.96 20.82
CA VAL A 23 -32.80 43.69 19.72
C VAL A 23 -31.82 43.96 18.57
N GLU A 24 -30.58 44.31 18.88
CA GLU A 24 -29.52 44.50 17.88
C GLU A 24 -29.20 43.20 17.15
N GLN A 25 -29.05 42.09 17.88
CA GLN A 25 -28.82 40.76 17.30
C GLN A 25 -29.97 40.28 16.42
N THR A 26 -31.21 40.49 16.86
CA THR A 26 -32.39 40.13 16.04
C THR A 26 -32.51 41.01 14.80
N CYS A 27 -32.18 42.30 14.89
CA CYS A 27 -32.13 43.19 13.74
C CYS A 27 -31.04 42.78 12.74
N GLU A 28 -29.86 42.36 13.21
CA GLU A 28 -28.80 41.81 12.35
C GLU A 28 -29.22 40.49 11.68
N ALA A 29 -29.83 39.58 12.43
CA ALA A 29 -30.35 38.33 11.88
C ALA A 29 -31.42 38.58 10.80
N LEU A 30 -32.33 39.52 11.03
CA LEU A 30 -33.35 39.91 10.03
C LEU A 30 -32.71 40.56 8.79
N LYS A 31 -31.64 41.34 8.95
CA LYS A 31 -30.87 41.87 7.80
C LYS A 31 -30.24 40.76 6.97
N LEU A 32 -29.74 39.69 7.59
CA LEU A 32 -29.18 38.53 6.87
C LEU A 32 -30.27 37.76 6.12
N LEU A 33 -31.47 37.61 6.71
CA LEU A 33 -32.60 36.93 6.07
C LEU A 33 -33.21 37.73 4.90
N ASN A 34 -33.14 39.06 4.98
CA ASN A 34 -33.66 39.96 3.94
C ASN A 34 -32.61 40.37 2.90
N GLN A 35 -31.40 39.81 2.97
CA GLN A 35 -30.47 39.92 1.84
C GLN A 35 -31.02 39.07 0.69
N PRO A 36 -31.05 39.60 -0.55
CA PRO A 36 -31.41 38.78 -1.69
C PRO A 36 -30.45 37.59 -1.70
N ALA A 37 -31.00 36.38 -1.64
CA ALA A 37 -30.20 35.17 -1.75
C ALA A 37 -29.30 35.33 -2.98
N LYS A 38 -27.98 35.21 -2.79
CA LYS A 38 -27.01 35.27 -3.87
C LYS A 38 -27.53 34.33 -4.98
N PRO A 39 -27.73 34.80 -6.23
CA PRO A 39 -28.19 33.93 -7.30
C PRO A 39 -27.26 32.72 -7.32
N ALA A 40 -27.82 31.51 -7.37
CA ALA A 40 -27.09 30.25 -7.22
C ALA A 40 -25.73 30.36 -7.91
N ALA A 41 -24.69 30.48 -7.08
CA ALA A 41 -23.32 30.62 -7.53
C ALA A 41 -22.96 29.27 -8.14
N ASP A 42 -22.62 29.28 -9.43
CA ASP A 42 -22.26 28.11 -10.22
C ASP A 42 -23.37 27.03 -10.36
N PRO A 43 -23.94 26.78 -11.56
CA PRO A 43 -24.91 25.68 -11.77
C PRO A 43 -24.35 24.29 -11.39
N ASP A 44 -23.04 24.20 -11.21
CA ASP A 44 -22.29 22.98 -10.98
C ASP A 44 -22.02 22.70 -9.48
N GLU A 45 -22.22 23.70 -8.61
CA GLU A 45 -22.07 23.61 -7.15
C GLU A 45 -22.78 22.39 -6.51
N PRO A 46 -24.03 22.03 -6.87
CA PRO A 46 -24.71 20.89 -6.24
C PRO A 46 -24.13 19.53 -6.65
N VAL A 47 -23.49 19.44 -7.82
CA VAL A 47 -22.95 18.17 -8.37
C VAL A 47 -21.47 18.00 -7.98
N ARG A 48 -20.79 19.09 -7.62
CA ARG A 48 -19.38 19.12 -7.26
C ARG A 48 -18.96 18.09 -6.18
N PRO A 49 -19.72 17.88 -5.09
CA PRO A 49 -19.37 16.86 -4.09
C PRO A 49 -19.41 15.44 -4.64
N PHE A 50 -20.32 15.15 -5.57
CA PHE A 50 -20.41 13.83 -6.21
C PHE A 50 -19.22 13.58 -7.14
N VAL A 51 -18.84 14.58 -7.95
CA VAL A 51 -17.62 14.52 -8.78
C VAL A 51 -16.38 14.31 -7.93
N LYS A 52 -16.28 15.04 -6.80
CA LYS A 52 -15.19 14.84 -5.84
C LYS A 52 -15.16 13.39 -5.34
N ALA A 53 -16.30 12.83 -4.96
CA ALA A 53 -16.38 11.45 -4.46
C ALA A 53 -15.96 10.43 -5.54
N LEU A 54 -16.36 10.62 -6.80
CA LEU A 54 -15.90 9.77 -7.90
C LEU A 54 -14.37 9.82 -8.08
N ILE A 55 -13.79 11.02 -8.04
CA ILE A 55 -12.34 11.22 -8.11
C ILE A 55 -11.63 10.59 -6.89
N ASP A 56 -12.17 10.74 -5.69
CA ASP A 56 -11.60 10.14 -4.48
C ASP A 56 -11.64 8.60 -4.55
N ILE A 57 -12.70 8.00 -5.12
CA ILE A 57 -12.76 6.55 -5.38
C ILE A 57 -11.70 6.13 -6.41
N ALA A 58 -11.53 6.90 -7.49
CA ALA A 58 -10.49 6.64 -8.50
C ALA A 58 -9.08 6.69 -7.88
N ASP A 59 -8.80 7.71 -7.07
CA ASP A 59 -7.55 7.84 -6.32
C ASP A 59 -7.35 6.66 -5.37
N ALA A 60 -8.37 6.30 -4.58
CA ALA A 60 -8.30 5.21 -3.62
C ALA A 60 -8.03 3.86 -4.30
N LEU A 61 -8.68 3.60 -5.43
CA LEU A 61 -8.39 2.42 -6.24
C LEU A 61 -6.96 2.48 -6.75
N THR A 62 -6.51 3.59 -7.35
CA THR A 62 -5.13 3.73 -7.86
C THR A 62 -4.07 3.52 -6.77
N ILE A 63 -4.31 4.01 -5.56
CA ILE A 63 -3.43 3.79 -4.39
C ILE A 63 -3.47 2.33 -3.94
N ALA A 64 -4.66 1.71 -3.89
CA ALA A 64 -4.84 0.32 -3.46
C ALA A 64 -4.12 -0.68 -4.38
N GLY A 65 -3.96 -0.38 -5.67
CA GLY A 65 -3.22 -1.25 -6.60
C GLY A 65 -1.75 -1.41 -6.24
N ARG A 66 -1.13 -0.33 -5.76
CA ARG A 66 0.24 -0.40 -5.24
C ARG A 66 0.34 -1.27 -3.99
N GLN A 67 -0.73 -1.36 -3.20
CA GLN A 67 -0.76 -2.23 -2.03
C GLN A 67 -0.95 -3.70 -2.42
N VAL A 68 -1.79 -4.01 -3.42
CA VAL A 68 -1.96 -5.38 -3.92
C VAL A 68 -0.64 -5.93 -4.45
N GLU A 69 0.09 -5.15 -5.25
CA GLU A 69 1.40 -5.58 -5.76
C GLU A 69 2.45 -5.72 -4.65
N ARG A 70 2.52 -4.80 -3.69
CA ARG A 70 3.42 -4.96 -2.53
C ARG A 70 3.09 -6.18 -1.69
N THR A 71 1.81 -6.47 -1.49
CA THR A 71 1.38 -7.64 -0.73
C THR A 71 1.76 -8.91 -1.48
N ARG A 72 1.62 -8.92 -2.81
CA ARG A 72 2.08 -10.01 -3.69
C ARG A 72 3.60 -10.22 -3.57
N THR A 73 4.40 -9.18 -3.79
CA THR A 73 5.86 -9.26 -3.71
C THR A 73 6.36 -9.64 -2.31
N ALA A 74 5.69 -9.17 -1.25
CA ALA A 74 6.07 -9.47 0.13
C ALA A 74 5.65 -10.87 0.60
N LEU A 75 4.60 -11.45 -0.01
CA LEU A 75 4.17 -12.82 0.29
C LEU A 75 5.03 -13.87 -0.42
N GLU A 76 5.71 -13.51 -1.51
CA GLU A 76 6.60 -14.41 -2.26
C GLU A 76 7.64 -15.11 -1.36
N PRO A 77 8.48 -14.41 -0.57
CA PRO A 77 9.45 -15.06 0.31
C PRO A 77 8.80 -15.72 1.55
N LEU A 78 7.62 -15.27 1.99
CA LEU A 78 6.91 -15.89 3.11
C LEU A 78 6.27 -17.24 2.72
N LEU A 79 5.88 -17.40 1.47
CA LEU A 79 5.48 -18.68 0.90
C LEU A 79 6.67 -19.65 0.87
N GLU A 80 7.87 -19.16 0.54
CA GLU A 80 9.11 -19.94 0.61
C GLU A 80 9.49 -20.28 2.07
N ASP A 81 9.42 -19.32 3.00
CA ASP A 81 9.79 -19.52 4.40
C ASP A 81 8.78 -20.38 5.18
N LEU A 82 7.47 -20.28 4.92
CA LEU A 82 6.46 -21.17 5.52
C LEU A 82 6.65 -22.63 5.14
N THR A 83 7.40 -22.89 4.06
CA THR A 83 7.80 -24.24 3.65
C THR A 83 9.10 -24.71 4.31
N GLY A 84 9.84 -23.81 4.97
CA GLY A 84 11.06 -24.08 5.72
C GLY A 84 10.82 -24.24 7.23
N SER A 85 10.61 -25.48 7.69
CA SER A 85 10.73 -25.81 9.13
C SER A 85 11.75 -26.94 9.35
N SER A 86 12.36 -26.94 10.53
CA SER A 86 13.60 -27.62 10.89
C SER A 86 13.60 -29.14 10.63
N LEU A 87 14.74 -29.64 10.12
CA LEU A 87 15.05 -31.07 9.97
C LEU A 87 15.03 -31.80 11.33
N PRO A 88 14.68 -33.10 11.35
CA PRO A 88 14.82 -33.93 12.56
C PRO A 88 16.29 -33.97 13.01
N GLU A 89 16.52 -33.80 14.31
CA GLU A 89 17.88 -33.83 14.87
C GLU A 89 18.53 -35.20 14.63
N PRO A 90 19.82 -35.24 14.24
CA PRO A 90 20.52 -36.49 14.01
C PRO A 90 20.65 -37.28 15.33
N PRO A 91 20.68 -38.62 15.27
CA PRO A 91 20.88 -39.44 16.45
C PRO A 91 22.24 -39.18 17.11
N ASP A 92 22.30 -39.28 18.44
CA ASP A 92 23.53 -39.09 19.22
C ASP A 92 24.65 -40.04 18.77
N LEU A 93 25.84 -39.47 18.53
CA LEU A 93 27.03 -40.26 18.22
C LEU A 93 27.39 -41.14 19.42
N PRO A 94 27.63 -42.45 19.25
CA PRO A 94 28.24 -43.24 20.30
C PRO A 94 29.60 -42.64 20.66
N PRO A 95 30.02 -42.67 21.94
CA PRO A 95 31.35 -42.21 22.32
C PRO A 95 32.39 -42.97 21.47
N ALA A 96 33.32 -42.22 20.89
CA ALA A 96 34.35 -42.77 20.02
C ALA A 96 35.30 -43.67 20.84
N ASP A 97 35.00 -44.97 20.89
CA ASP A 97 36.04 -45.96 21.09
C ASP A 97 36.81 -46.03 19.76
N GLU A 98 37.98 -45.40 19.71
CA GLU A 98 38.90 -45.51 18.57
C GLU A 98 39.15 -46.99 18.23
N PRO A 99 39.01 -47.36 16.95
CA PRO A 99 40.20 -47.89 16.32
C PRO A 99 40.44 -47.35 14.91
N ALA A 100 41.70 -46.96 14.70
CA ALA A 100 42.48 -46.87 13.46
C ALA A 100 41.73 -46.61 12.14
N ALA A 101 41.92 -45.40 11.61
CA ALA A 101 41.64 -45.05 10.23
C ALA A 101 42.36 -45.99 9.23
N PRO A 102 41.67 -46.57 8.23
CA PRO A 102 42.33 -47.00 7.00
C PRO A 102 42.46 -45.80 6.05
N GLU A 103 43.66 -45.66 5.48
CA GLU A 103 44.07 -44.59 4.58
C GLU A 103 43.12 -44.43 3.37
N ALA A 104 42.51 -43.25 3.24
CA ALA A 104 41.76 -42.87 2.05
C ALA A 104 42.73 -42.50 0.91
N THR A 105 42.95 -43.43 -0.03
CA THR A 105 43.45 -43.09 -1.36
C THR A 105 42.27 -42.99 -2.32
N ASP A 106 41.64 -41.82 -2.39
CA ASP A 106 40.87 -41.48 -3.59
C ASP A 106 40.93 -39.98 -3.86
N ARG A 107 41.69 -39.61 -4.90
CA ARG A 107 41.75 -38.22 -5.36
C ARG A 107 40.55 -37.99 -6.28
N PRO A 108 39.76 -36.91 -6.09
CA PRO A 108 38.59 -36.68 -6.92
C PRO A 108 38.98 -36.50 -8.40
N GLY A 109 38.27 -37.20 -9.28
CA GLY A 109 38.47 -37.16 -10.73
C GLY A 109 38.28 -35.75 -11.32
N PHE A 110 38.97 -35.49 -12.43
CA PHE A 110 39.06 -34.19 -13.13
C PHE A 110 37.71 -33.48 -13.34
N PHE A 111 36.65 -34.21 -13.70
CA PHE A 111 35.32 -33.64 -13.92
C PHE A 111 34.63 -33.14 -12.65
N ALA A 112 34.86 -33.77 -11.49
CA ALA A 112 34.31 -33.33 -10.20
C ALA A 112 34.93 -32.01 -9.74
N ARG A 113 36.20 -31.74 -10.10
CA ARG A 113 36.86 -30.44 -9.87
C ARG A 113 36.44 -29.35 -10.85
N MET A 114 35.98 -29.72 -12.05
CA MET A 114 35.62 -28.76 -13.10
C MET A 114 34.14 -28.32 -13.06
N PHE A 115 33.23 -29.19 -12.64
CA PHE A 115 31.78 -28.93 -12.70
C PHE A 115 31.08 -28.89 -11.34
N GLY A 116 31.83 -28.92 -10.24
CA GLY A 116 31.28 -28.79 -8.88
C GLY A 116 30.29 -29.90 -8.54
N ALA A 117 30.81 -31.10 -8.23
CA ALA A 117 29.97 -32.12 -7.63
C ALA A 117 29.56 -31.67 -6.21
N ALA A 118 28.25 -31.67 -5.93
CA ALA A 118 27.76 -31.52 -4.57
C ALA A 118 28.41 -32.61 -3.69
N PRO A 119 28.89 -32.28 -2.47
CA PRO A 119 29.45 -33.29 -1.59
C PRO A 119 28.37 -34.35 -1.34
N ALA A 120 28.67 -35.60 -1.69
CA ALA A 120 27.81 -36.72 -1.33
C ALA A 120 27.59 -36.70 0.19
N PRO A 121 26.36 -36.98 0.67
CA PRO A 121 26.12 -37.08 2.11
C PRO A 121 27.14 -38.06 2.70
N GLY A 122 27.83 -37.63 3.75
CA GLY A 122 28.91 -38.39 4.37
C GLY A 122 28.45 -39.80 4.75
N ARG A 123 29.30 -40.79 4.48
CA ARG A 123 29.00 -42.20 4.82
C ARG A 123 28.75 -42.30 6.34
N PRO A 124 27.66 -42.95 6.78
CA PRO A 124 27.35 -43.05 8.20
C PRO A 124 28.47 -43.80 8.96
N PRO A 125 28.71 -43.47 10.24
CA PRO A 125 29.73 -44.10 11.05
C PRO A 125 29.43 -45.60 11.25
N ALA A 126 30.46 -46.43 11.15
CA ALA A 126 30.33 -47.88 11.32
C ALA A 126 29.94 -48.20 12.77
N GLY A 127 28.75 -48.77 12.98
CA GLY A 127 28.34 -49.26 14.31
C GLY A 127 26.85 -49.20 14.63
N ASN A 128 26.01 -48.52 13.83
CA ASN A 128 24.55 -48.58 14.00
C ASN A 128 23.81 -48.24 12.70
N ASP A 129 23.94 -49.11 11.70
CA ASP A 129 23.42 -48.89 10.35
C ASP A 129 21.89 -48.68 10.34
N GLY A 130 21.16 -49.29 11.29
CA GLY A 130 19.69 -49.19 11.36
C GLY A 130 19.17 -47.81 11.79
N ALA A 131 19.79 -47.15 12.78
CA ALA A 131 19.32 -45.85 13.26
C ALA A 131 19.58 -44.72 12.25
N TRP A 132 20.70 -44.79 11.53
CA TRP A 132 21.03 -43.82 10.47
C TRP A 132 20.20 -44.03 9.21
N VAL A 133 19.88 -45.29 8.85
CA VAL A 133 18.94 -45.60 7.76
C VAL A 133 17.53 -45.14 8.11
N GLN A 134 17.05 -45.42 9.33
CA GLN A 134 15.75 -44.95 9.78
C GLN A 134 15.69 -43.41 9.81
N TRP A 135 16.73 -42.74 10.30
CA TRP A 135 16.79 -41.27 10.28
C TRP A 135 16.78 -40.71 8.84
N ALA A 136 17.46 -41.35 7.89
CA ALA A 136 17.41 -40.94 6.49
C ALA A 136 16.01 -41.13 5.88
N GLU A 137 15.34 -42.25 6.16
CA GLU A 137 13.95 -42.49 5.75
C GLU A 137 12.98 -41.48 6.38
N ASP A 138 13.18 -41.14 7.66
CA ASP A 138 12.39 -40.13 8.37
C ASP A 138 12.62 -38.71 7.78
N VAL A 139 13.85 -38.40 7.35
CA VAL A 139 14.17 -37.15 6.62
C VAL A 139 13.49 -37.11 5.26
N GLU A 140 13.56 -38.19 4.47
CA GLU A 140 12.91 -38.27 3.16
C GLU A 140 11.39 -38.20 3.26
N ALA A 141 10.79 -38.87 4.25
CA ALA A 141 9.36 -38.79 4.53
C ALA A 141 8.94 -37.37 4.95
N ALA A 142 9.74 -36.72 5.80
CA ALA A 142 9.52 -35.33 6.17
C ALA A 142 9.64 -34.39 4.95
N ASP A 143 10.58 -34.64 4.04
CA ASP A 143 10.73 -33.90 2.77
C ASP A 143 9.55 -34.08 1.83
N ALA A 144 9.03 -35.31 1.71
CA ALA A 144 7.85 -35.58 0.89
C ALA A 144 6.59 -34.90 1.45
N GLU A 145 6.40 -34.92 2.78
CA GLU A 145 5.32 -34.19 3.44
C GLU A 145 5.46 -32.66 3.28
N ARG A 146 6.69 -32.12 3.28
CA ARG A 146 6.97 -30.71 3.00
C ARG A 146 6.51 -30.33 1.59
N ALA A 147 6.94 -31.11 0.59
CA ALA A 147 6.58 -30.87 -0.81
C ALA A 147 5.06 -30.87 -1.01
N GLN A 148 4.36 -31.84 -0.42
CA GLN A 148 2.89 -31.93 -0.53
C GLN A 148 2.18 -30.76 0.16
N ARG A 149 2.64 -30.30 1.33
CA ARG A 149 2.04 -29.14 2.02
C ARG A 149 2.28 -27.84 1.25
N ALA A 150 3.47 -27.67 0.68
CA ALA A 150 3.83 -26.53 -0.16
C ALA A 150 2.95 -26.47 -1.41
N GLU A 151 2.81 -27.59 -2.11
CA GLU A 151 1.97 -27.70 -3.31
C GLU A 151 0.49 -27.42 -2.99
N ALA A 152 -0.03 -28.00 -1.90
CA ALA A 152 -1.41 -27.75 -1.46
C ALA A 152 -1.66 -26.30 -1.00
N ALA A 153 -0.64 -25.61 -0.48
CA ALA A 153 -0.73 -24.19 -0.12
C ALA A 153 -0.72 -23.30 -1.37
N ASP A 154 0.18 -23.55 -2.33
CA ASP A 154 0.23 -22.83 -3.60
C ASP A 154 -1.06 -23.03 -4.41
N GLU A 155 -1.55 -24.26 -4.51
CA GLU A 155 -2.81 -24.60 -5.21
C GLU A 155 -4.00 -23.80 -4.68
N LYS A 156 -4.04 -23.54 -3.36
CA LYS A 156 -5.11 -22.75 -2.72
C LYS A 156 -4.89 -21.25 -2.82
N LEU A 157 -3.65 -20.77 -2.60
CA LEU A 157 -3.36 -19.34 -2.48
C LEU A 157 -3.26 -18.65 -3.84
N ARG A 158 -2.66 -19.29 -4.83
CA ARG A 158 -2.48 -18.73 -6.17
C ARG A 158 -3.79 -18.27 -6.84
N PRO A 159 -4.86 -19.08 -6.92
CA PRO A 159 -6.10 -18.64 -7.52
C PRO A 159 -6.80 -17.53 -6.72
N LEU A 160 -6.65 -17.50 -5.39
CA LEU A 160 -7.19 -16.44 -4.54
C LEU A 160 -6.50 -15.09 -4.83
N LEU A 161 -5.17 -15.09 -4.92
CA LEU A 161 -4.40 -13.89 -5.26
C LEU A 161 -4.71 -13.43 -6.69
N ALA A 162 -4.79 -14.36 -7.65
CA ALA A 162 -5.18 -14.05 -9.02
C ALA A 162 -6.58 -13.43 -9.10
N GLY A 163 -7.58 -14.04 -8.45
CA GLY A 163 -8.95 -13.52 -8.41
C GLY A 163 -9.06 -12.15 -7.74
N LEU A 164 -8.25 -11.88 -6.71
CA LEU A 164 -8.17 -10.57 -6.09
C LEU A 164 -7.60 -9.51 -7.05
N GLY A 165 -6.50 -9.85 -7.75
CA GLY A 165 -5.89 -8.99 -8.77
C GLY A 165 -6.85 -8.69 -9.92
N ASP A 166 -7.56 -9.71 -10.40
CA ASP A 166 -8.56 -9.58 -11.46
C ASP A 166 -9.74 -8.69 -11.02
N GLY A 167 -10.28 -8.93 -9.82
CA GLY A 167 -11.38 -8.11 -9.26
C GLY A 167 -10.98 -6.64 -9.08
N TYR A 168 -9.73 -6.39 -8.68
CA TYR A 168 -9.17 -5.05 -8.60
C TYR A 168 -9.03 -4.40 -9.99
N ALA A 169 -8.46 -5.10 -10.97
CA ALA A 169 -8.34 -4.62 -12.35
C ALA A 169 -9.70 -4.32 -12.99
N MET A 170 -10.71 -5.16 -12.73
CA MET A 170 -12.09 -4.93 -13.17
C MET A 170 -12.68 -3.66 -12.57
N SER A 171 -12.41 -3.39 -11.29
CA SER A 171 -12.88 -2.21 -10.58
C SER A 171 -12.26 -0.93 -11.16
N LEU A 172 -10.95 -0.92 -11.40
CA LEU A 172 -10.26 0.19 -12.10
C LEU A 172 -10.89 0.47 -13.46
N ARG A 173 -11.02 -0.55 -14.32
CA ARG A 173 -11.64 -0.41 -15.65
C ARG A 173 -13.07 0.11 -15.58
N ARG A 174 -13.79 -0.14 -14.49
CA ARG A 174 -15.15 0.38 -14.31
C ARG A 174 -15.13 1.87 -13.98
N VAL A 175 -14.23 2.31 -13.11
CA VAL A 175 -14.06 3.73 -12.80
C VAL A 175 -13.55 4.51 -14.00
N ASP A 176 -12.55 4.00 -14.71
CA ASP A 176 -12.03 4.63 -15.93
C ASP A 176 -13.10 4.82 -17.01
N ARG A 177 -14.10 3.93 -17.07
CA ARG A 177 -15.25 4.05 -17.98
C ARG A 177 -16.29 5.06 -17.50
N VAL A 178 -16.41 5.29 -16.19
CA VAL A 178 -17.43 6.16 -15.60
C VAL A 178 -16.97 7.62 -15.61
N LEU A 179 -15.70 7.92 -15.34
CA LEU A 179 -15.20 9.30 -15.27
C LEU A 179 -15.54 10.14 -16.53
N PRO A 180 -15.29 9.66 -17.77
CA PRO A 180 -15.61 10.42 -18.97
C PRO A 180 -17.12 10.64 -19.18
N GLN A 181 -17.97 9.75 -18.66
CA GLN A 181 -19.44 9.91 -18.76
C GLN A 181 -19.96 11.11 -17.95
N PHE A 182 -19.16 11.57 -16.98
CA PHE A 182 -19.44 12.76 -16.16
C PHE A 182 -18.58 13.96 -16.56
N ASP A 183 -17.96 13.93 -17.75
CA ASP A 183 -17.01 14.95 -18.25
C ASP A 183 -15.80 15.16 -17.32
N ILE A 184 -15.38 14.10 -16.62
CA ILE A 184 -14.18 14.11 -15.77
C ILE A 184 -13.03 13.52 -16.58
N GLU A 185 -12.00 14.33 -16.80
CA GLU A 185 -10.83 13.97 -17.61
C GLU A 185 -9.56 14.00 -16.76
N PRO A 186 -8.76 12.92 -16.74
CA PRO A 186 -7.46 12.95 -16.10
C PRO A 186 -6.48 13.86 -16.87
N ILE A 187 -5.51 14.42 -16.15
CA ILE A 187 -4.42 15.21 -16.73
C ILE A 187 -3.20 14.31 -16.88
N ASP A 188 -2.84 13.98 -18.12
CA ASP A 188 -1.63 13.23 -18.42
C ASP A 188 -0.40 14.15 -18.34
N CYS A 189 0.48 13.88 -17.39
CA CYS A 189 1.62 14.76 -17.08
C CYS A 189 2.99 14.09 -17.17
N VAL A 190 3.11 12.78 -16.90
CA VAL A 190 4.41 12.08 -16.93
C VAL A 190 5.06 12.15 -18.32
N GLY A 191 6.33 12.55 -18.37
CA GLY A 191 7.10 12.74 -19.61
C GLY A 191 6.75 13.99 -20.40
N GLN A 192 5.80 14.81 -19.95
CA GLN A 192 5.47 16.10 -20.55
C GLN A 192 6.26 17.23 -19.89
N VAL A 193 6.32 18.38 -20.57
CA VAL A 193 6.86 19.62 -19.99
C VAL A 193 5.90 20.11 -18.90
N PHE A 194 6.46 20.57 -17.78
CA PHE A 194 5.68 21.13 -16.68
C PHE A 194 4.82 22.31 -17.14
N ASP A 195 3.52 22.22 -16.85
CA ASP A 195 2.53 23.27 -17.12
C ASP A 195 1.98 23.85 -15.80
N PRO A 196 2.30 25.10 -15.43
CA PRO A 196 1.81 25.74 -14.21
C PRO A 196 0.28 25.90 -14.14
N GLU A 197 -0.42 25.86 -15.28
CA GLU A 197 -1.88 26.00 -15.30
C GLU A 197 -2.59 24.70 -14.91
N LEU A 198 -1.89 23.55 -15.02
CA LEU A 198 -2.46 22.21 -14.83
C LEU A 198 -1.76 21.39 -13.74
N MET A 199 -0.54 21.79 -13.36
CA MET A 199 0.35 21.00 -12.52
C MET A 199 0.89 21.81 -11.31
N GLU A 200 1.10 21.10 -10.21
CA GLU A 200 1.73 21.59 -8.98
C GLU A 200 3.01 20.77 -8.72
N VAL A 201 4.16 21.45 -8.64
CA VAL A 201 5.43 20.78 -8.33
C VAL A 201 5.55 20.51 -6.84
N LEU A 202 5.66 19.24 -6.46
CA LEU A 202 5.96 18.84 -5.08
C LEU A 202 7.45 18.69 -4.81
N GLU A 203 8.21 18.22 -5.80
CA GLU A 203 9.63 17.92 -5.66
C GLU A 203 10.37 18.17 -6.97
N VAL A 204 11.63 18.59 -6.88
CA VAL A 204 12.53 18.74 -8.02
C VAL A 204 13.63 17.70 -7.92
N LEU A 205 13.72 16.81 -8.90
CA LEU A 205 14.67 15.71 -8.98
C LEU A 205 15.88 16.10 -9.83
N THR A 206 17.03 15.54 -9.50
CA THR A 206 18.22 15.58 -10.35
C THR A 206 18.29 14.26 -11.11
N ASP A 207 18.03 14.31 -12.41
CA ASP A 207 18.11 13.14 -13.29
C ASP A 207 18.89 13.52 -14.55
N PRO A 208 20.11 12.99 -14.76
CA PRO A 208 20.92 13.29 -15.93
C PRO A 208 20.37 12.70 -17.24
N ASP A 209 19.44 11.75 -17.16
CA ASP A 209 18.91 11.04 -18.34
C ASP A 209 17.66 11.72 -18.94
N GLN A 210 17.08 12.70 -18.24
CA GLN A 210 15.86 13.40 -18.65
C GLN A 210 16.08 14.91 -18.83
N PRO A 211 15.36 15.56 -19.77
CA PRO A 211 15.48 16.98 -19.98
C PRO A 211 14.89 17.79 -18.81
N SER A 212 15.59 18.87 -18.43
CA SER A 212 15.13 19.85 -17.44
C SER A 212 13.73 20.37 -17.73
N GLY A 213 12.91 20.51 -16.69
CA GLY A 213 11.52 20.97 -16.78
C GLY A 213 10.51 19.89 -17.18
N THR A 214 10.95 18.64 -17.37
CA THR A 214 10.07 17.49 -17.65
C THR A 214 9.52 16.91 -16.36
N VAL A 215 8.27 16.46 -16.39
CA VAL A 215 7.67 15.72 -15.28
C VAL A 215 8.22 14.29 -15.27
N ALA A 216 8.99 13.96 -14.23
CA ALA A 216 9.54 12.63 -14.02
C ALA A 216 8.51 11.66 -13.40
N GLU A 217 7.72 12.12 -12.43
CA GLU A 217 6.78 11.28 -11.68
C GLU A 217 5.48 12.02 -11.38
N GLU A 218 4.34 11.35 -11.55
CA GLU A 218 3.04 11.79 -11.04
C GLU A 218 2.82 11.24 -9.62
N VAL A 219 2.83 12.11 -8.62
CA VAL A 219 2.55 11.72 -7.23
C VAL A 219 1.05 11.56 -7.02
N ARG A 220 0.26 12.48 -7.60
CA ARG A 220 -1.19 12.46 -7.57
C ARG A 220 -1.75 12.99 -8.89
N ARG A 221 -2.64 12.22 -9.49
CA ARG A 221 -3.29 12.56 -10.76
C ARG A 221 -4.06 13.87 -10.70
N GLY A 222 -3.95 14.70 -11.74
CA GLY A 222 -4.79 15.88 -11.91
C GLY A 222 -6.09 15.54 -12.63
N TYR A 223 -7.12 16.38 -12.47
CA TYR A 223 -8.39 16.20 -13.16
C TYR A 223 -8.98 17.53 -13.65
N ARG A 224 -9.58 17.49 -14.83
CA ARG A 224 -10.48 18.51 -15.36
C ARG A 224 -11.91 18.00 -15.27
N TRP A 225 -12.85 18.90 -15.01
CA TRP A 225 -14.27 18.61 -15.04
C TRP A 225 -14.97 19.63 -15.95
N ARG A 226 -15.66 19.14 -16.98
CA ARG A 226 -16.33 19.97 -18.00
C ARG A 226 -15.39 21.01 -18.62
N GLY A 227 -14.16 20.58 -18.91
CA GLY A 227 -13.10 21.42 -19.48
C GLY A 227 -12.46 22.43 -18.53
N LYS A 228 -12.92 22.55 -17.28
CA LYS A 228 -12.29 23.41 -16.26
C LYS A 228 -11.38 22.60 -15.36
N LEU A 229 -10.29 23.19 -14.90
CA LEU A 229 -9.43 22.55 -13.90
C LEU A 229 -10.23 22.29 -12.62
N PHE A 230 -10.31 21.03 -12.21
CA PHE A 230 -10.92 20.63 -10.95
C PHE A 230 -9.88 20.43 -9.86
N ARG A 231 -8.75 19.82 -10.22
CA ARG A 231 -7.61 19.56 -9.34
C ARG A 231 -6.31 19.52 -10.13
N PHE A 232 -5.28 20.21 -9.64
CA PHE A 232 -3.92 20.14 -10.19
C PHE A 232 -3.34 18.72 -10.11
N ALA A 233 -2.55 18.34 -11.11
CA ALA A 233 -1.70 17.17 -11.02
C ALA A 233 -0.50 17.49 -10.11
N GLN A 234 -0.24 16.67 -9.11
CA GLN A 234 0.91 16.84 -8.24
C GLN A 234 2.07 16.00 -8.76
N VAL A 235 3.17 16.67 -9.10
CA VAL A 235 4.25 16.08 -9.90
C VAL A 235 5.61 16.32 -9.29
N LYS A 236 6.57 15.48 -9.68
CA LYS A 236 8.00 15.72 -9.50
C LYS A 236 8.63 16.06 -10.85
N VAL A 237 9.43 17.11 -10.91
CA VAL A 237 10.02 17.61 -12.15
C VAL A 237 11.54 17.50 -12.12
N VAL A 238 12.15 17.34 -13.29
CA VAL A 238 13.61 17.29 -13.42
C VAL A 238 14.19 18.71 -13.47
N ARG A 239 15.29 18.95 -12.73
CA ARG A 239 16.07 20.19 -12.82
C ARG A 239 17.02 20.19 -14.00
#